data_AF-A0A3P6S3F1-F1
#
_entry.id   AF-A0A3P6S3F1-F1
#
_cell.length_a   1.000
_cell.length_b   1.000
_cell.length_c   1.000
_cell.angle_alpha   90.00
_cell.angle_beta   90.00
_cell.angle_gamma   90.00
#
_symmetry.space_group_name_H-M   'P 1'
#
loop_
_entity.id
_entity.type
_entity.pdbx_description
1 polymer ?
#
loop_
_entity_poly.entity_id
_entity_poly.type
_entity_poly.pdbx_seq_one_letter_code
_entity_poly.pdbx_strand_id
1 'polypeptide(L)'
;MDDLSSFNRTYMSYLNGLYEKWSEGFTVAEFFSIKQEKYGYKCEELFHKCELAGKVMSCCNDIFRRQVVMRRGVCYQTRRNVNQTEADDIGRLVLNIKAPPSVTSPQYNYTQPQIIVYVTDNFKNVLDFPRFYLYPHEWNRMRFTARYIELLENERVCTRKVNSWTVENHLMYN
;
A
#
# COMPACT_ATOMS: atom_id res chain seq x y z
N MET A 1 13.96 14.45 -2.84
CA MET A 1 14.67 13.14 -2.88
C MET A 1 15.89 13.23 -3.81
N ASP A 2 16.38 14.44 -4.11
CA ASP A 2 17.47 14.68 -5.07
C ASP A 2 18.85 14.91 -4.41
N ASP A 3 18.92 14.88 -3.07
CA ASP A 3 20.18 15.00 -2.31
C ASP A 3 21.04 13.71 -2.32
N LEU A 4 20.52 12.61 -2.89
CA LEU A 4 21.25 11.35 -3.05
C LEU A 4 22.49 11.48 -3.95
N SER A 5 22.58 12.56 -4.73
CA SER A 5 23.71 12.88 -5.61
C SER A 5 24.98 13.34 -4.87
N SER A 6 24.93 13.50 -3.53
CA SER A 6 26.03 14.10 -2.75
C SER A 6 26.72 13.17 -1.73
N PHE A 7 26.42 11.86 -1.71
CA PHE A 7 27.04 10.97 -0.74
C PHE A 7 28.45 10.52 -1.16
N ASN A 8 29.48 11.15 -0.59
CA ASN A 8 30.88 10.74 -0.74
C ASN A 8 31.11 9.32 -0.17
N ARG A 9 32.07 8.57 -0.73
CA ARG A 9 32.42 7.18 -0.36
C ARG A 9 32.64 7.01 1.15
N THR A 10 33.27 7.98 1.81
CA THR A 10 33.49 7.97 3.27
C THR A 10 32.18 7.97 4.03
N TYR A 11 31.19 8.75 3.58
CA TYR A 11 29.88 8.81 4.20
C TYR A 11 29.08 7.52 3.97
N MET A 12 29.17 6.94 2.77
CA MET A 12 28.56 5.63 2.49
C MET A 12 29.15 4.52 3.38
N SER A 13 30.47 4.55 3.63
CA SER A 13 31.13 3.61 4.55
C SER A 13 30.66 3.81 6.00
N TYR A 14 30.45 5.06 6.42
CA TYR A 14 29.89 5.36 7.74
C TYR A 14 28.45 4.85 7.89
N LEU A 15 27.59 5.12 6.90
CA LEU A 15 26.21 4.60 6.88
C LEU A 15 26.18 3.08 6.89
N ASN A 16 27.09 2.42 6.16
CA ASN A 16 27.20 0.96 6.18
C ASN A 16 27.56 0.45 7.58
N GLY A 17 28.51 1.09 8.27
CA GLY A 17 28.85 0.71 9.65
C GLY A 17 27.68 0.89 10.64
N LEU A 18 26.88 1.95 10.48
CA LEU A 18 25.65 2.12 11.27
C LEU A 18 24.61 1.03 10.95
N TYR A 19 24.42 0.72 9.67
CA TYR A 19 23.50 -0.30 9.21
C TYR A 19 23.89 -1.68 9.76
N GLU A 20 25.16 -2.08 9.63
CA GLU A 20 25.67 -3.35 10.16
C GLU A 20 25.41 -3.46 11.67
N LYS A 21 25.71 -2.39 12.42
CA LYS A 21 25.47 -2.33 13.87
C LYS A 21 23.99 -2.46 14.23
N TRP A 22 23.09 -1.85 13.46
CA TRP A 22 21.64 -1.90 13.73
C TRP A 22 21.00 -3.20 13.25
N SER A 23 21.56 -3.80 12.20
CA SER A 23 21.05 -5.03 11.58
C SER A 23 21.31 -6.28 12.41
N GLU A 24 22.26 -6.25 13.35
CA GLU A 24 22.52 -7.33 14.32
C GLU A 24 22.56 -8.76 13.72
N GLY A 25 22.99 -8.90 12.46
CA GLY A 25 23.07 -10.20 11.76
C GLY A 25 21.77 -10.66 11.08
N PHE A 26 20.70 -9.88 11.10
CA PHE A 26 19.48 -10.13 10.32
C PHE A 26 19.71 -9.84 8.83
N THR A 27 18.98 -10.54 7.96
CA THR A 27 18.89 -10.15 6.55
C THR A 27 18.21 -8.78 6.41
N VAL A 28 18.45 -8.08 5.29
CA VAL A 28 17.83 -6.77 5.01
C VAL A 28 16.30 -6.81 5.18
N ALA A 29 15.67 -7.88 4.68
CA ALA A 29 14.23 -8.06 4.71
C ALA A 29 13.71 -8.29 6.14
N GLU A 30 14.40 -9.11 6.93
CA GLU A 30 14.05 -9.38 8.34
C GLU A 30 14.24 -8.13 9.19
N PHE A 31 15.39 -7.46 9.05
CA PHE A 31 15.66 -6.20 9.74
C PHE A 31 14.54 -5.19 9.50
N PHE A 32 14.17 -4.97 8.23
CA PHE A 32 13.13 -4.02 7.88
C PHE A 32 11.76 -4.44 8.43
N SER A 33 11.43 -5.74 8.37
CA SER A 33 10.18 -6.27 8.90
C SER A 33 10.10 -6.10 10.42
N ILE A 34 11.14 -6.46 11.16
CA ILE A 34 11.21 -6.35 12.62
C ILE A 34 11.10 -4.89 13.07
N LYS A 35 11.85 -3.98 12.44
CA LYS A 35 11.79 -2.55 12.81
C LYS A 35 10.41 -1.97 12.53
N GLN A 36 9.82 -2.29 11.38
CA GLN A 36 8.47 -1.82 11.06
C GLN A 36 7.41 -2.48 11.93
N GLU A 37 7.57 -3.73 12.32
CA GLU A 37 6.63 -4.40 13.24
C GLU A 37 6.63 -3.73 14.61
N LYS A 38 7.81 -3.39 15.12
CA LYS A 38 8.01 -2.77 16.44
C LYS A 38 7.64 -1.28 16.50
N TYR A 39 7.98 -0.50 15.47
CA TYR A 39 7.85 0.97 15.49
C TYR A 39 6.90 1.54 14.45
N GLY A 40 6.44 0.72 13.49
CA GLY A 40 5.49 1.16 12.49
C GLY A 40 4.09 1.35 13.06
N TYR A 41 3.33 2.26 12.44
CA TYR A 41 1.98 2.60 12.87
C TYR A 41 1.01 1.41 12.75
N LYS A 42 0.07 1.37 13.70
CA LYS A 42 -0.95 0.34 13.85
C LYS A 42 -2.16 0.61 12.95
N CYS A 43 -3.01 -0.40 12.81
CA CYS A 43 -4.16 -0.33 11.92
C CYS A 43 -5.17 0.72 12.41
N GLU A 44 -5.36 0.79 13.72
CA GLU A 44 -6.29 1.70 14.40
C GLU A 44 -5.82 3.16 14.33
N GLU A 45 -4.53 3.38 14.07
CA GLU A 45 -3.94 4.70 13.86
C GLU A 45 -4.20 5.22 12.44
N LEU A 46 -4.42 4.33 11.47
CA LEU A 46 -4.75 4.69 10.09
C LEU A 46 -6.26 4.68 9.83
N PHE A 47 -6.96 3.63 10.21
CA PHE A 47 -8.38 3.49 9.89
C PHE A 47 -9.25 3.98 11.05
N HIS A 48 -10.22 4.84 10.73
CA HIS A 48 -11.24 5.28 11.67
C HIS A 48 -12.49 4.40 11.59
N LYS A 49 -12.99 4.12 10.39
CA LYS A 49 -14.19 3.29 10.16
C LYS A 49 -14.11 2.59 8.82
N CYS A 50 -14.60 1.36 8.75
CA CYS A 50 -14.77 0.60 7.52
C CYS A 50 -16.19 0.08 7.41
N GLU A 51 -16.76 0.17 6.22
CA GLU A 51 -18.06 -0.39 5.90
C GLU A 51 -17.98 -1.14 4.57
N LEU A 52 -18.63 -2.29 4.50
CA LEU A 52 -18.78 -3.06 3.28
C LEU A 52 -20.26 -3.39 3.13
N ALA A 53 -20.85 -3.04 1.97
CA ALA A 53 -22.28 -3.25 1.72
C ALA A 53 -23.18 -2.66 2.82
N GLY A 54 -22.84 -1.45 3.31
CA GLY A 54 -23.55 -0.77 4.40
C GLY A 54 -23.37 -1.38 5.80
N LYS A 55 -22.63 -2.48 5.95
CA LYS A 55 -22.34 -3.10 7.24
C LYS A 55 -21.01 -2.60 7.77
N VAL A 56 -21.02 -2.11 9.02
CA VAL A 56 -19.79 -1.73 9.73
C VAL A 56 -19.00 -2.99 10.07
N MET A 57 -17.72 -3.03 9.68
CA MET A 57 -16.83 -4.17 9.88
C MET A 57 -15.52 -3.73 10.54
N SER A 58 -14.78 -4.67 11.15
CA SER A 58 -13.46 -4.37 11.68
C SER A 58 -12.48 -4.15 10.53
N CYS A 59 -11.96 -2.93 10.42
CA CYS A 59 -10.90 -2.60 9.46
C CYS A 59 -9.69 -3.55 9.59
N CYS A 60 -9.33 -3.90 10.82
CA CYS A 60 -8.06 -4.57 11.14
C CYS A 60 -8.16 -6.11 11.14
N ASN A 61 -9.34 -6.63 11.48
CA ASN A 61 -9.57 -8.07 11.55
C ASN A 61 -10.24 -8.62 10.29
N ASP A 62 -11.19 -7.88 9.71
CA ASP A 62 -12.06 -8.40 8.66
C ASP A 62 -11.63 -7.93 7.27
N ILE A 63 -11.24 -6.65 7.13
CA ILE A 63 -11.00 -6.03 5.82
C ILE A 63 -9.53 -6.05 5.44
N PHE A 64 -8.63 -5.55 6.30
CA PHE A 64 -7.22 -5.38 5.98
C PHE A 64 -6.32 -6.32 6.77
N ARG A 65 -5.15 -6.58 6.20
CA ARG A 65 -4.00 -7.18 6.89
C ARG A 65 -2.80 -6.25 6.77
N ARG A 66 -1.98 -6.22 7.81
CA ARG A 66 -0.71 -5.50 7.81
C ARG A 66 0.24 -6.17 6.80
N GLN A 67 0.94 -5.35 6.02
CA GLN A 67 1.95 -5.78 5.07
C GLN A 67 3.13 -4.81 5.11
N VAL A 68 4.35 -5.32 5.24
CA VAL A 68 5.55 -4.49 5.17
C VAL A 68 6.04 -4.44 3.73
N VAL A 69 6.21 -3.21 3.20
CA VAL A 69 6.65 -2.96 1.84
C VAL A 69 7.95 -2.16 1.89
N MET A 70 9.02 -2.71 1.30
CA MET A 70 10.28 -1.99 1.21
C MET A 70 10.08 -0.65 0.48
N ARG A 71 10.75 0.41 0.95
CA ARG A 71 10.59 1.82 0.53
C ARG A 71 9.28 2.52 0.94
N ARG A 72 8.23 1.79 1.37
CA ARG A 72 6.94 2.38 1.78
C ARG A 72 6.60 2.16 3.26
N GLY A 73 7.33 1.28 3.94
CA GLY A 73 7.12 1.00 5.36
C GLY A 73 5.93 0.06 5.57
N VAL A 74 5.07 0.39 6.54
CA VAL A 74 3.84 -0.38 6.80
C VAL A 74 2.76 0.05 5.82
N CYS A 75 2.11 -0.92 5.20
CA CYS A 75 0.92 -0.78 4.37
C CYS A 75 -0.17 -1.73 4.86
N TYR A 76 -1.41 -1.47 4.43
CA TYR A 76 -2.57 -2.31 4.74
C TYR A 76 -3.19 -2.81 3.44
N GLN A 77 -3.14 -4.13 3.24
CA GLN A 77 -3.67 -4.79 2.05
C GLN A 77 -5.02 -5.42 2.39
N THR A 78 -5.99 -5.33 1.49
CA THR A 78 -7.26 -6.04 1.64
C THR A 78 -7.04 -7.55 1.75
N ARG A 79 -7.85 -8.22 2.58
CA ARG A 79 -7.85 -9.67 2.71
C ARG A 79 -8.52 -10.30 1.48
N ARG A 80 -8.15 -11.55 1.18
CA ARG A 80 -8.60 -12.25 -0.05
C ARG A 80 -10.11 -12.49 -0.14
N ASN A 81 -10.81 -12.50 0.99
CA ASN A 81 -12.24 -12.83 1.04
C ASN A 81 -13.11 -11.57 1.18
N VAL A 82 -12.56 -10.39 0.90
CA VAL A 82 -13.30 -9.13 0.90
C VAL A 82 -13.86 -8.89 -0.50
N ASN A 83 -15.00 -9.52 -0.76
CA ASN A 83 -15.67 -9.44 -2.05
C ASN A 83 -16.93 -8.58 -1.95
N GLN A 84 -17.22 -7.82 -3.01
CA GLN A 84 -18.51 -7.16 -3.13
C GLN A 84 -19.58 -8.21 -3.40
N THR A 85 -20.64 -8.22 -2.60
CA THR A 85 -21.79 -9.12 -2.77
C THR A 85 -22.87 -8.51 -3.66
N GLU A 86 -22.89 -7.18 -3.77
CA GLU A 86 -23.92 -6.40 -4.44
C GLU A 86 -23.26 -5.47 -5.46
N ALA A 87 -24.01 -5.13 -6.51
CA ALA A 87 -23.52 -4.25 -7.57
C ALA A 87 -23.49 -2.77 -7.14
N ASP A 88 -22.66 -2.01 -7.87
CA ASP A 88 -22.57 -0.55 -7.80
C ASP A 88 -22.32 0.01 -6.38
N ASP A 89 -23.03 1.06 -6.02
CA ASP A 89 -22.84 1.83 -4.79
C ASP A 89 -23.32 1.12 -3.54
N ILE A 90 -24.21 0.14 -3.69
CA ILE A 90 -24.80 -0.57 -2.55
C ILE A 90 -23.73 -1.46 -1.92
N GLY A 91 -23.02 -2.25 -2.74
CA GLY A 91 -21.98 -3.17 -2.30
C GLY A 91 -20.59 -2.54 -2.08
N ARG A 92 -20.48 -1.22 -2.02
CA ARG A 92 -19.18 -0.53 -1.99
C ARG A 92 -18.43 -0.71 -0.67
N LEU A 93 -17.10 -0.64 -0.75
CA LEU A 93 -16.21 -0.48 0.40
C LEU A 93 -16.09 1.02 0.72
N VAL A 94 -16.49 1.42 1.92
CA VAL A 94 -16.33 2.79 2.42
C VAL A 94 -15.27 2.79 3.50
N LEU A 95 -14.29 3.70 3.38
CA LEU A 95 -13.18 3.85 4.30
C LEU A 95 -13.16 5.28 4.82
N ASN A 96 -13.20 5.43 6.14
CA ASN A 96 -12.82 6.67 6.81
C ASN A 96 -11.40 6.50 7.33
N ILE A 97 -10.48 7.26 6.75
CA ILE A 97 -9.05 7.14 6.98
C ILE A 97 -8.56 8.38 7.72
N LYS A 98 -7.74 8.18 8.75
CA LYS A 98 -7.06 9.25 9.50
C LYS A 98 -5.82 9.69 8.73
N ALA A 99 -5.41 10.94 8.88
CA ALA A 99 -4.09 11.36 8.45
C ALA A 99 -3.06 10.90 9.51
N PRO A 100 -2.18 9.91 9.20
CA PRO A 100 -1.21 9.46 10.18
C PRO A 100 -0.14 10.53 10.44
N PRO A 101 0.52 10.50 11.61
CA PRO A 101 1.63 11.40 11.89
C PRO A 101 2.83 11.10 10.98
N SER A 102 3.57 12.14 10.61
CA SER A 102 4.77 12.07 9.76
C SER A 102 5.86 12.97 10.32
N VAL A 103 6.92 12.37 10.86
CA VAL A 103 8.10 13.09 11.36
C VAL A 103 8.85 13.84 10.26
N THR A 104 8.69 13.42 9.01
CA THR A 104 9.36 13.99 7.84
C THR A 104 8.58 15.13 7.19
N SER A 105 7.46 15.56 7.78
CA SER A 105 6.56 16.56 7.20
C SER A 105 6.32 17.75 8.13
N PRO A 106 7.37 18.47 8.59
CA PRO A 106 7.21 19.62 9.50
C PRO A 106 6.37 20.74 8.89
N GLN A 107 6.39 20.90 7.56
CA GLN A 107 5.57 21.88 6.83
C GLN A 107 4.07 21.61 6.92
N TYR A 108 3.69 20.37 7.25
CA TYR A 108 2.31 19.92 7.43
C TYR A 108 2.00 19.62 8.90
N ASN A 109 2.63 20.34 9.83
CA ASN A 109 2.45 20.15 11.28
C ASN A 109 2.67 18.69 11.70
N TYR A 110 3.68 18.04 11.12
CA TYR A 110 4.01 16.63 11.35
C TYR A 110 2.86 15.65 11.03
N THR A 111 1.99 16.01 10.08
CA THR A 111 0.96 15.12 9.54
C THR A 111 1.34 14.64 8.15
N GLN A 112 0.92 13.43 7.79
CA GLN A 112 1.15 12.89 6.47
C GLN A 112 0.24 13.60 5.44
N PRO A 113 0.80 14.33 4.46
CA PRO A 113 0.00 15.15 3.54
C PRO A 113 -0.72 14.32 2.47
N GLN A 114 -0.29 13.07 2.25
CA GLN A 114 -0.77 12.23 1.15
C GLN A 114 -0.73 10.77 1.55
N ILE A 115 -1.79 10.04 1.19
CA ILE A 115 -1.86 8.58 1.30
C ILE A 115 -1.85 8.01 -0.12
N ILE A 116 -1.08 6.95 -0.33
CA ILE A 116 -1.00 6.26 -1.62
C ILE A 116 -1.81 4.97 -1.54
N VAL A 117 -2.71 4.78 -2.49
CA VAL A 117 -3.52 3.57 -2.64
C VAL A 117 -3.11 2.86 -3.92
N TYR A 118 -2.86 1.56 -3.81
CA TYR A 118 -2.60 0.68 -4.95
C TYR A 118 -3.81 -0.20 -5.19
N VAL A 119 -4.26 -0.25 -6.44
CA VAL A 119 -5.42 -1.06 -6.85
C VAL A 119 -4.94 -2.16 -7.78
N THR A 120 -4.74 -3.34 -7.21
CA THR A 120 -4.12 -4.49 -7.85
C THR A 120 -4.76 -5.77 -7.33
N ASP A 121 -4.55 -6.88 -8.02
CA ASP A 121 -4.89 -8.19 -7.49
C ASP A 121 -4.17 -8.49 -6.16
N ASN A 122 -4.67 -9.49 -5.42
CA ASN A 122 -4.15 -9.91 -4.12
C ASN A 122 -2.87 -10.77 -4.24
N PHE A 123 -1.87 -10.22 -4.91
CA PHE A 123 -0.53 -10.77 -5.00
C PHE A 123 0.19 -10.72 -3.66
N LYS A 124 1.21 -11.59 -3.49
CA LYS A 124 2.06 -11.60 -2.29
C LYS A 124 2.89 -10.32 -2.19
N ASN A 125 3.34 -9.79 -3.33
CA ASN A 125 4.11 -8.56 -3.42
C ASN A 125 3.21 -7.43 -3.86
N VAL A 126 3.34 -6.27 -3.22
CA VAL A 126 2.63 -5.04 -3.64
C VAL A 126 3.34 -4.50 -4.88
N LEU A 127 2.57 -4.25 -5.95
CA LEU A 127 3.09 -3.65 -7.17
C LEU A 127 3.17 -2.12 -7.01
N ASP A 128 4.10 -1.49 -7.72
CA ASP A 128 4.28 -0.03 -7.66
C ASP A 128 3.21 0.75 -8.46
N PHE A 129 2.38 0.07 -9.26
CA PHE A 129 1.35 0.66 -10.12
C PHE A 129 0.15 -0.29 -10.33
N PRO A 130 -1.06 0.24 -10.60
CA PRO A 130 -1.41 1.66 -10.61
C PRO A 130 -1.52 2.23 -9.18
N ARG A 131 -1.17 3.51 -9.03
CA ARG A 131 -1.15 4.21 -7.73
C ARG A 131 -2.02 5.47 -7.77
N PHE A 132 -2.77 5.69 -6.70
CA PHE A 132 -3.68 6.83 -6.52
C PHE A 132 -3.27 7.58 -5.26
N TYR A 133 -3.31 8.92 -5.34
CA TYR A 133 -3.01 9.78 -4.21
C TYR A 133 -4.31 10.27 -3.60
N LEU A 134 -4.46 10.10 -2.30
CA LEU A 134 -5.56 10.61 -1.51
C LEU A 134 -5.03 11.71 -0.60
N TYR A 135 -5.74 12.83 -0.54
CA TYR A 135 -5.40 13.95 0.31
C TYR A 135 -6.33 14.02 1.53
N PRO A 136 -5.83 14.52 2.68
CA PRO A 136 -6.66 14.77 3.85
C PRO A 136 -7.84 15.70 3.53
N HIS A 137 -8.96 15.50 4.24
CA HIS A 137 -10.18 16.31 4.11
C HIS A 137 -10.88 16.25 2.74
N GLU A 138 -10.49 15.32 1.87
CA GLU A 138 -11.14 15.10 0.59
C GLU A 138 -11.94 13.81 0.56
N TRP A 139 -13.13 13.87 -0.05
CA TRP A 139 -13.93 12.69 -0.32
C TRP A 139 -13.59 12.12 -1.69
N ASN A 140 -13.05 10.91 -1.72
CA ASN A 140 -12.64 10.26 -2.95
C ASN A 140 -13.59 9.11 -3.29
N ARG A 141 -14.17 9.15 -4.50
CA ARG A 141 -15.02 8.08 -5.02
C ARG A 141 -14.34 7.44 -6.23
N MET A 142 -14.03 6.16 -6.11
CA MET A 142 -13.38 5.39 -7.16
C MET A 142 -14.31 4.28 -7.65
N ARG A 143 -14.46 4.16 -8.96
CA ARG A 143 -15.14 3.03 -9.61
C ARG A 143 -14.10 2.21 -10.37
N PHE A 144 -14.07 0.92 -10.06
CA PHE A 144 -13.15 -0.03 -10.66
C PHE A 144 -13.91 -0.95 -11.61
N THR A 145 -13.35 -1.20 -12.79
CA THR A 145 -13.83 -2.25 -13.70
C THR A 145 -12.72 -3.26 -13.88
N ALA A 146 -12.97 -4.51 -13.49
CA ALA A 146 -12.02 -5.60 -13.69
C ALA A 146 -12.22 -6.21 -15.09
N ARG A 147 -11.14 -6.30 -15.87
CA ARG A 147 -11.11 -6.98 -17.17
C ARG A 147 -10.23 -8.22 -17.06
N TYR A 148 -10.80 -9.37 -17.41
CA TYR A 148 -10.05 -10.61 -17.56
C TYR A 148 -9.32 -10.62 -18.90
N ILE A 149 -8.00 -10.80 -18.88
CA ILE A 149 -7.23 -11.02 -20.10
C ILE A 149 -6.53 -12.37 -19.96
N GLU A 150 -6.83 -13.26 -20.90
CA GLU A 150 -6.18 -14.56 -21.05
C GLU A 150 -5.34 -14.55 -22.32
N LEU A 151 -4.06 -14.86 -22.17
CA LEU A 151 -3.16 -14.98 -23.31
C LEU A 151 -3.26 -16.39 -23.89
N LEU A 152 -3.41 -16.48 -25.21
CA LEU A 152 -3.35 -17.76 -25.91
C LEU A 152 -1.92 -18.31 -25.89
N GLU A 153 -1.77 -19.61 -25.62
CA GLU A 153 -0.47 -20.27 -25.63
C GLU A 153 0.15 -20.23 -27.04
N ASN A 154 1.42 -19.85 -27.10
CA ASN A 154 2.19 -19.81 -28.35
C ASN A 154 3.59 -20.39 -28.10
N GLU A 155 4.03 -21.31 -28.96
CA GLU A 155 5.32 -22.00 -28.84
C GLU A 155 6.52 -21.04 -28.81
N ARG A 156 6.37 -19.82 -29.34
CA ARG A 156 7.44 -18.78 -29.36
C ARG A 156 7.41 -17.82 -28.16
N VAL A 157 6.43 -17.94 -27.27
CA VAL A 157 6.29 -17.08 -26.09
C VAL A 157 6.61 -17.89 -24.83
N CYS A 158 7.71 -17.55 -24.16
CA CYS A 158 8.29 -18.33 -23.06
C CYS A 158 7.47 -18.32 -21.75
N THR A 159 6.27 -17.76 -21.72
CA THR A 159 5.46 -17.61 -20.50
C THR A 159 4.15 -18.39 -20.60
N ARG A 160 4.12 -19.59 -20.00
CA ARG A 160 2.92 -20.45 -19.88
C ARG A 160 2.01 -20.10 -18.68
N LYS A 161 2.23 -18.96 -18.04
CA LYS A 161 1.52 -18.52 -16.83
C LYS A 161 1.36 -17.01 -16.81
N VAL A 162 0.39 -16.47 -17.55
CA VAL A 162 0.00 -15.06 -17.41
C VAL A 162 -1.52 -14.97 -17.55
N ASN A 163 -2.22 -15.25 -16.45
CA ASN A 163 -3.58 -14.76 -16.27
C ASN A 163 -3.43 -13.44 -15.52
N SER A 164 -3.80 -12.32 -16.13
CA SER A 164 -3.73 -11.00 -15.50
C SER A 164 -5.07 -10.30 -15.57
N TRP A 165 -5.54 -9.81 -14.42
CA TRP A 165 -6.66 -8.88 -14.38
C TRP A 165 -6.13 -7.47 -14.58
N THR A 166 -6.77 -6.72 -15.46
CA THR A 166 -6.47 -5.29 -15.66
C THR A 166 -7.60 -4.48 -15.08
N VAL A 167 -7.29 -3.52 -14.22
CA VAL A 167 -8.30 -2.65 -13.61
C VAL A 167 -8.31 -1.33 -14.41
N GLU A 168 -9.46 -1.00 -15.00
CA GLU A 168 -9.70 0.30 -15.63
C GLU A 168 -10.52 1.20 -14.71
N ASN A 169 -10.14 2.49 -14.66
CA ASN A 169 -10.72 3.47 -13.75
C ASN A 169 -11.38 4.62 -14.50
N HIS A 170 -12.49 5.09 -13.95
CA HIS A 170 -13.07 6.41 -14.25
C HIS A 170 -13.12 7.20 -12.94
N LEU A 171 -12.28 8.22 -12.82
CA LEU A 171 -12.35 9.19 -11.73
C LEU A 171 -13.48 10.17 -12.08
N MET A 172 -14.56 10.15 -11.30
CA MET A 172 -15.55 11.23 -11.35
C MET A 172 -15.08 12.31 -10.39
N TYR A 173 -14.62 13.43 -10.94
CA TYR A 173 -14.46 14.67 -10.19
C TYR A 173 -15.85 15.30 -10.08
N ASN A 174 -16.32 15.54 -8.85
CA ASN A 174 -17.48 16.39 -8.58
C ASN A 174 -17.01 17.78 -8.19
#